data_AF-A0A2G9TG78-F1
#
_entry.id   AF-A0A2G9TG78-F1
#
_cell.length_a   1.000
_cell.length_b   1.000
_cell.length_c   1.000
_cell.angle_alpha   90.00
_cell.angle_beta   90.00
_cell.angle_gamma   90.00
#
_symmetry.space_group_name_H-M   'P 1'
#
loop_
_entity.id
_entity.type
_entity.pdbx_description
1 polymer ?
#
loop_
_entity_poly.entity_id
_entity_poly.type
_entity_poly.pdbx_seq_one_letter_code
_entity_poly.pdbx_strand_id
1 'polypeptide(L)'
;MMCCVLQQAELELCAPQLTSQCLQATVQSAFDNLLDHLEAREPSSEREVTQRVIDICALEQALGGFTSLETRTHVNAYRAGLVGQLDQRKLQLCLNNMRSSMRMAIESLEGGAEDDLNTSNI
;
A
#
# COMPACT_ATOMS: atom_id res chain seq x y z
N MET A 1 -9.26 -18.79 10.45
CA MET A 1 -8.28 -18.04 9.63
C MET A 1 -7.50 -18.95 8.69
N MET A 2 -6.86 -20.03 9.16
CA MET A 2 -6.02 -20.90 8.31
C MET A 2 -6.77 -21.57 7.12
N CYS A 3 -8.05 -21.95 7.28
CA CYS A 3 -8.84 -22.51 6.16
C CYS A 3 -9.16 -21.49 5.07
N CYS A 4 -9.35 -20.22 5.41
CA CYS A 4 -9.63 -19.16 4.42
C CYS A 4 -8.41 -18.88 3.55
N VAL A 5 -7.21 -18.94 4.14
CA VAL A 5 -5.93 -18.77 3.43
C VAL A 5 -5.63 -19.95 2.52
N LEU A 6 -5.91 -21.19 2.97
CA LEU A 6 -5.81 -22.39 2.14
C LEU A 6 -6.81 -22.38 0.98
N GLN A 7 -8.05 -21.96 1.22
CA GLN A 7 -9.04 -21.82 0.15
C GLN A 7 -8.71 -20.70 -0.83
N GLN A 8 -8.14 -19.58 -0.38
CA GLN A 8 -7.62 -18.53 -1.28
C GLN A 8 -6.46 -19.07 -2.13
N ALA A 9 -5.51 -19.80 -1.53
CA ALA A 9 -4.38 -20.36 -2.25
C ALA A 9 -4.79 -21.41 -3.29
N GLU A 10 -5.77 -22.27 -2.99
CA GLU A 10 -6.29 -23.24 -3.97
C GLU A 10 -7.15 -22.60 -5.07
N LEU A 11 -7.92 -21.54 -4.76
CA LEU A 11 -8.67 -20.77 -5.75
C LEU A 11 -7.73 -20.01 -6.70
N GLU A 12 -6.63 -19.46 -6.18
CA GLU A 12 -5.61 -18.77 -6.98
C GLU A 12 -4.90 -19.72 -7.95
N LEU A 13 -4.72 -21.00 -7.56
CA LEU A 13 -4.16 -22.05 -8.41
C LEU A 13 -5.17 -22.62 -9.43
N CYS A 14 -6.43 -22.81 -9.03
CA CYS A 14 -7.45 -23.48 -9.85
C CYS A 14 -8.31 -22.52 -10.71
N ALA A 15 -8.45 -21.26 -10.29
CA ALA A 15 -9.28 -20.25 -10.96
C ALA A 15 -8.73 -18.82 -10.70
N PRO A 16 -7.52 -18.50 -11.19
CA PRO A 16 -6.85 -17.23 -10.91
C PRO A 16 -7.67 -16.00 -11.33
N GLN A 17 -8.50 -16.14 -12.36
CA GLN A 17 -9.41 -15.07 -12.82
C GLN A 17 -10.51 -14.77 -11.80
N LEU A 18 -11.03 -15.79 -11.10
CA LEU A 18 -12.02 -15.63 -10.04
C LEU A 18 -11.40 -14.98 -8.81
N THR A 19 -10.20 -15.40 -8.41
CA THR A 19 -9.46 -14.77 -7.31
C THR A 19 -9.17 -13.30 -7.60
N SER A 20 -8.72 -12.99 -8.83
CA SER A 20 -8.49 -11.61 -9.26
C SER A 20 -9.78 -10.78 -9.23
N GLN A 21 -10.90 -11.31 -9.71
CA GLN A 21 -12.21 -10.62 -9.66
C GLN A 21 -12.70 -10.40 -8.24
N CYS A 22 -12.57 -11.39 -7.36
CA CYS A 22 -12.96 -11.26 -5.95
C CYS A 22 -12.08 -10.22 -5.21
N LEU A 23 -10.76 -10.23 -5.46
CA LEU A 23 -9.85 -9.24 -4.90
C LEU A 23 -10.17 -7.85 -5.44
N GLN A 24 -10.42 -7.71 -6.74
CA GLN A 24 -10.80 -6.43 -7.34
C GLN A 24 -12.08 -5.88 -6.72
N ALA A 25 -13.13 -6.69 -6.59
CA ALA A 25 -14.38 -6.26 -5.95
C ALA A 25 -14.20 -5.87 -4.47
N THR A 26 -13.37 -6.62 -3.73
CA THR A 26 -13.09 -6.36 -2.32
C THR A 26 -12.28 -5.07 -2.14
N VAL A 27 -11.22 -4.90 -2.92
CA VAL A 27 -10.36 -3.72 -2.90
C VAL A 27 -11.14 -2.47 -3.31
N GLN A 28 -11.97 -2.58 -4.35
CA GLN A 28 -12.86 -1.50 -4.79
C GLN A 28 -13.76 -1.02 -3.65
N SER A 29 -14.52 -1.94 -3.04
CA SER A 29 -15.40 -1.64 -1.93
C SER A 29 -14.65 -1.06 -0.72
N ALA A 30 -13.45 -1.57 -0.42
CA ALA A 30 -12.64 -1.08 0.68
C ALA A 30 -12.18 0.38 0.45
N PHE A 31 -11.75 0.73 -0.76
CA PHE A 31 -11.38 2.11 -1.09
C PHE A 31 -12.57 3.06 -1.07
N ASP A 32 -13.70 2.65 -1.62
CA ASP A 32 -14.91 3.48 -1.64
C ASP A 32 -15.36 3.80 -0.19
N ASN A 33 -15.48 2.78 0.66
CA ASN A 33 -15.82 2.97 2.07
C ASN A 33 -14.78 3.79 2.85
N LEU A 34 -13.49 3.59 2.58
CA LEU A 34 -12.42 4.33 3.25
C LEU A 34 -12.49 5.81 2.88
N LEU A 35 -12.63 6.14 1.60
CA LEU A 35 -12.71 7.52 1.13
C LEU A 35 -13.96 8.21 1.69
N ASP A 36 -15.12 7.56 1.65
CA ASP A 36 -16.36 8.08 2.25
C ASP A 36 -16.16 8.43 3.75
N HIS A 37 -15.51 7.54 4.51
CA HIS A 37 -15.24 7.79 5.94
C HIS A 37 -14.26 8.94 6.16
N LEU A 38 -13.24 9.04 5.31
CA LEU A 38 -12.22 10.08 5.44
C LEU A 38 -12.75 11.46 5.01
N GLU A 39 -13.62 11.51 4.01
CA GLU A 39 -14.29 12.74 3.55
C GLU A 39 -15.36 13.22 4.53
N ALA A 40 -16.06 12.30 5.20
CA ALA A 40 -17.05 12.63 6.23
C ALA A 40 -16.44 13.36 7.45
N ARG A 41 -15.11 13.33 7.62
CA ARG A 41 -14.42 13.97 8.74
C ARG A 41 -13.17 14.72 8.29
N GLU A 42 -13.23 16.04 8.39
CA GLU A 42 -12.05 16.88 8.20
C GLU A 42 -10.93 16.52 9.20
N PRO A 43 -9.67 16.49 8.74
CA PRO A 43 -8.52 16.22 9.60
C PRO A 43 -8.36 17.34 10.63
N SER A 44 -8.11 16.95 11.88
CA SER A 44 -8.02 17.87 13.02
C SER A 44 -6.65 18.57 13.14
N SER A 45 -5.66 18.12 12.37
CA SER A 45 -4.29 18.67 12.40
C SER A 45 -3.52 18.39 11.11
N GLU A 46 -2.50 19.21 10.83
CA GLU A 46 -1.56 19.03 9.72
C GLU A 46 -0.84 17.66 9.77
N ARG A 47 -0.59 17.15 10.98
CA ARG A 47 -0.01 15.81 11.17
C ARG A 47 -0.98 14.72 10.73
N GLU A 48 -2.27 14.87 11.03
CA GLU A 48 -3.32 13.96 10.56
C GLU A 48 -3.47 14.01 9.03
N VAL A 49 -3.42 15.21 8.42
CA VAL A 49 -3.39 15.37 6.96
C VAL A 49 -2.23 14.59 6.36
N THR A 50 -1.03 14.78 6.90
CA THR A 50 0.20 14.11 6.43
C THR A 50 0.08 12.59 6.53
N GLN A 51 -0.39 12.09 7.68
CA GLN A 51 -0.54 10.65 7.90
C GLN A 51 -1.58 10.04 6.95
N ARG A 52 -2.74 10.69 6.77
CA ARG A 52 -3.77 10.24 5.82
C ARG A 52 -3.22 10.12 4.40
N VAL A 53 -2.41 11.08 3.97
CA VAL A 53 -1.80 11.03 2.63
C VAL A 53 -0.80 9.89 2.52
N ILE A 54 0.05 9.68 3.53
CA ILE A 54 1.01 8.55 3.56
C ILE A 54 0.26 7.22 3.50
N ASP A 55 -0.76 7.02 4.33
CA ASP A 55 -1.50 5.77 4.42
C ASP A 55 -2.22 5.45 3.11
N ILE A 56 -2.87 6.44 2.51
CA ILE A 56 -3.54 6.28 1.20
C ILE A 56 -2.53 5.96 0.10
N CYS A 57 -1.35 6.60 0.10
CA CYS A 57 -0.31 6.26 -0.88
C CYS A 57 0.20 4.83 -0.70
N ALA A 58 0.38 4.38 0.54
CA ALA A 58 0.81 3.02 0.83
C ALA A 58 -0.24 1.98 0.38
N LEU A 59 -1.52 2.25 0.67
CA LEU A 59 -2.63 1.40 0.22
C LEU A 59 -2.75 1.35 -1.30
N GLU A 60 -2.64 2.49 -1.98
CA GLU A 60 -2.66 2.56 -3.45
C GLU A 60 -1.48 1.78 -4.06
N GLN A 61 -0.28 1.87 -3.47
CA GLN A 61 0.87 1.10 -3.94
C GLN A 61 0.70 -0.41 -3.73
N ALA A 62 0.19 -0.83 -2.57
CA ALA A 62 0.04 -2.24 -2.24
C ALA A 62 -1.09 -2.92 -3.05
N LEU A 63 -2.18 -2.19 -3.31
CA LEU A 63 -3.40 -2.75 -3.88
C LEU A 63 -3.71 -2.23 -5.29
N GLY A 64 -2.85 -1.37 -5.85
CA GLY A 64 -3.08 -0.68 -7.12
C GLY A 64 -3.39 -1.60 -8.30
N GLY A 65 -2.80 -2.81 -8.32
CA GLY A 65 -3.07 -3.84 -9.33
C GLY A 65 -4.51 -4.36 -9.35
N PHE A 66 -5.28 -4.13 -8.28
CA PHE A 66 -6.68 -4.54 -8.12
C PHE A 66 -7.65 -3.35 -8.09
N THR A 67 -7.17 -2.13 -8.30
CA THR A 67 -8.01 -0.91 -8.28
C THR A 67 -8.49 -0.54 -9.68
N SER A 68 -9.73 -0.06 -9.79
CA SER A 68 -10.24 0.51 -11.04
C SER A 68 -9.58 1.87 -11.34
N LEU A 69 -9.73 2.34 -12.58
CA LEU A 69 -9.33 3.71 -12.94
C LEU A 69 -10.14 4.76 -12.17
N GLU A 70 -11.41 4.47 -11.90
CA GLU A 70 -12.31 5.33 -11.14
C GLU A 70 -11.80 5.52 -9.70
N THR A 71 -11.50 4.42 -9.00
CA THR A 71 -10.91 4.48 -7.65
C THR A 71 -9.62 5.27 -7.62
N ARG A 72 -8.71 5.00 -8.56
CA ARG A 72 -7.44 5.73 -8.63
C ARG A 72 -7.66 7.22 -8.84
N THR A 73 -8.65 7.59 -9.66
CA THR A 73 -9.02 9.00 -9.87
C THR A 73 -9.60 9.60 -8.59
N HIS A 74 -10.44 8.87 -7.86
CA HIS A 74 -11.03 9.32 -6.60
C HIS A 74 -9.96 9.52 -5.51
N VAL A 75 -9.07 8.54 -5.34
CA VAL A 75 -7.88 8.62 -4.46
C VAL A 75 -7.01 9.83 -4.82
N ASN A 76 -6.79 10.06 -6.12
CA ASN A 76 -6.04 11.23 -6.59
C ASN A 76 -6.72 12.55 -6.25
N ALA A 77 -8.03 12.65 -6.44
CA ALA A 77 -8.80 13.84 -6.11
C ALA A 77 -8.78 14.12 -4.59
N TYR A 78 -8.98 13.09 -3.77
CA TYR A 78 -8.90 13.20 -2.32
C TYR A 78 -7.52 13.68 -1.86
N ARG A 79 -6.43 13.08 -2.37
CA ARG A 79 -5.07 13.56 -2.07
C ARG A 79 -4.86 15.00 -2.52
N ALA A 80 -5.31 15.37 -3.72
CA ALA A 80 -5.17 16.74 -4.22
C ALA A 80 -5.89 17.76 -3.32
N GLY A 81 -7.05 17.39 -2.76
CA GLY A 81 -7.75 18.20 -1.76
C GLY A 81 -6.96 18.43 -0.47
N LEU A 82 -6.13 17.46 -0.07
CA LEU A 82 -5.25 17.56 1.10
C LEU A 82 -3.91 18.25 0.82
N VAL A 83 -3.46 18.30 -0.44
CA VAL A 83 -2.18 18.91 -0.83
C VAL A 83 -2.11 20.40 -0.49
N GLY A 84 -3.24 21.12 -0.52
CA GLY A 84 -3.29 22.52 -0.07
C GLY A 84 -3.03 22.72 1.42
N GLN A 85 -3.17 21.67 2.23
CA GLN A 85 -2.97 21.66 3.69
C GLN A 85 -1.67 20.95 4.11
N LEU A 86 -0.90 20.43 3.16
CA LEU A 86 0.34 19.70 3.39
C LEU A 86 1.55 20.66 3.44
N ASP A 87 2.38 20.55 4.47
CA ASP A 87 3.75 21.04 4.41
C ASP A 87 4.55 20.16 3.44
N GLN A 88 4.67 20.64 2.20
CA GLN A 88 5.30 19.94 1.09
C GLN A 88 6.77 19.57 1.38
N ARG A 89 7.46 20.34 2.23
CA ARG A 89 8.83 20.05 2.67
C ARG A 89 8.86 18.86 3.61
N LYS A 90 7.95 18.80 4.59
CA LYS A 90 7.83 17.64 5.49
C LYS A 90 7.44 16.38 4.72
N LEU A 91 6.51 16.48 3.76
CA LEU A 91 6.10 15.34 2.95
C LEU A 91 7.28 14.77 2.12
N GLN A 92 8.05 15.63 1.44
CA GLN A 92 9.22 15.20 0.69
C GLN A 92 10.28 14.55 1.59
N LEU A 93 10.53 15.12 2.78
CA LEU A 93 11.44 14.55 3.76
C LEU A 93 10.97 13.15 4.20
N CYS A 94 9.67 12.99 4.48
CA CYS A 94 9.09 11.72 4.91
C CYS A 94 9.20 10.66 3.81
N LEU A 95 8.85 11.00 2.57
CA LEU A 95 8.98 10.10 1.41
C LEU A 95 10.42 9.69 1.13
N ASN A 96 11.38 10.61 1.27
CA ASN A 96 12.80 10.30 1.10
C ASN A 96 13.31 9.38 2.21
N ASN A 97 12.92 9.62 3.46
CA ASN A 97 13.27 8.75 4.57
C ASN A 97 12.68 7.35 4.38
N MET A 98 11.40 7.25 4.01
CA MET A 98 10.73 5.97 3.78
C MET A 98 11.43 5.16 2.68
N ARG A 99 11.78 5.83 1.57
CA ARG A 99 12.51 5.20 0.46
C ARG A 99 13.91 4.75 0.87
N SER A 100 14.63 5.55 1.65
CA SER A 100 15.96 5.20 2.15
C SER A 100 15.89 4.03 3.13
N SER A 101 14.94 4.02 4.06
CA SER A 101 14.73 2.93 4.99
C SER A 101 14.32 1.64 4.29
N MET A 102 13.42 1.72 3.31
CA MET A 102 13.01 0.56 2.52
C MET A 102 14.17 0.02 1.66
N ARG A 103 14.98 0.90 1.06
CA ARG A 103 16.19 0.50 0.34
C ARG A 103 17.19 -0.22 1.25
N MET A 104 17.47 0.32 2.45
CA MET A 104 18.36 -0.35 3.40
C MET A 104 17.79 -1.69 3.89
N ALA A 105 16.47 -1.79 4.07
CA ALA A 105 15.84 -3.05 4.42
C ALA A 105 15.98 -4.09 3.30
N ILE A 106 15.84 -3.69 2.03
CA ILE A 106 16.06 -4.56 0.87
C ILE A 106 17.52 -4.99 0.77
N GLU A 107 18.47 -4.04 0.86
CA GLU A 107 19.92 -4.34 0.84
C GLU A 107 20.31 -5.27 2.00
N SER A 108 19.68 -5.14 3.17
CA SER A 108 19.88 -6.06 4.31
C SER A 108 19.29 -7.46 4.08
N LEU A 109 18.21 -7.58 3.31
CA LEU A 109 17.60 -8.86 2.96
C LEU A 109 18.39 -9.56 1.85
N GLU A 110 18.98 -8.81 0.92
CA GLU A 110 19.81 -9.32 -0.17
C GLU A 110 21.22 -9.70 0.31
N GLY A 111 21.84 -8.90 1.19
CA GLY A 111 23.17 -9.18 1.74
C GLY A 111 23.23 -10.37 2.71
N GLY A 112 22.09 -10.79 3.28
CA GLY A 112 22.02 -12.00 4.10
C GLY A 112 21.97 -13.32 3.30
N ALA A 113 21.75 -13.26 1.98
CA ALA A 113 21.65 -14.45 1.13
C ALA A 113 23.01 -14.93 0.58
N GLU A 114 24.06 -14.11 0.67
CA GLU A 114 25.39 -14.45 0.14
C GLU A 114 26.36 -15.03 1.18
N ASP A 115 26.11 -14.85 2.48
CA ASP A 115 27.03 -15.32 3.54
C ASP A 115 26.84 -16.81 3.94
N ASP A 116 25.72 -17.45 3.56
CA ASP A 116 25.46 -18.87 3.89
C ASP A 116 26.04 -19.87 2.85
N LEU A 117 26.62 -19.41 1.74
CA LEU A 117 27.17 -20.29 0.70
C LEU A 117 28.70 -20.46 0.75
N ASN A 118 29.41 -19.82 1.69
CA ASN A 118 30.88 -19.81 1.70
C ASN A 118 31.57 -20.47 2.91
N THR A 119 30.86 -21.26 3.71
CA THR A 119 31.45 -22.06 4.81
C THR A 119 31.51 -23.56 4.53
N SER A 120 31.74 -23.96 3.27
CA SER A 120 32.05 -25.35 2.91
C SER A 120 33.24 -25.42 1.97
N ASN A 121 34.44 -25.16 2.52
CA ASN A 121 35.72 -25.63 2.00
C ASN A 121 36.77 -25.54 3.12
N ILE A 122 36.74 -26.52 4.03
CA ILE A 122 37.89 -26.98 4.83
C ILE A 122 38.01 -28.48 4.59
#